data_AF-A0A6V7I8C2-F1
#
_entry.id   AF-A0A6V7I8C2-F1
#
_cell.length_a   1.000
_cell.length_b   1.000
_cell.length_c   1.000
_cell.angle_alpha   90.00
_cell.angle_beta   90.00
_cell.angle_gamma   90.00
#
_symmetry.space_group_name_H-M   'P 1'
#
loop_
_entity.id
_entity.type
_entity.pdbx_description
1 polymer ?
#
loop_
_entity_poly.entity_id
_entity_poly.type
_entity_poly.pdbx_seq_one_letter_code
_entity_poly.pdbx_strand_id
1 'polypeptide(L)'
;ELCHYQGSIRGQFDSWAAVSTCRGLRGVIYDGKDLHYIESQEESLNGIHHLYKNSQLISNKTCGYDGTMLHNAKMNTKILRRKRAAEEIRGPYNANRQSRYVELVLVIDKKEYIALDENLQKVHHHCKDIANIINALYTPLNIFVALVGVEVWTDSDAITLSPKGDTTLSNFLRYRREVLVKEIPNDNAQLLTRVHFDDGVVGKALKGPICTYEFSGGVSMDHSNVIGLVAATVAHEMGHNFGMEHDSPDCNCPDDRCIMAPSSGSAGPIHWSSCSLEYLSLAFEHGMDYCLRNKPKKLFDSPICGNGFVEPGEQCDCGLKENCDNPCCNAVTCMLHSNASCATGECCDLKTCKPQSAGTECRSADHECDLPEYCTGQSEYCPNDVYKIDGEVCNMGRAFCYQGSCRTHNDQCKLLWGPSGSSSAGPCYEMNSQGTKHGNCGYNRINSTYIKCDNENILCGMLHCQHLNERLEFGMESVAILSHSFLNHGVKMIACRSAIVDLGLNEVDPGLAPDGAKCAPGKMCVNQKCMPIESLRITKNGGRGGVSVCPNNCGGNGVCNSLGHCHCNKGFRPPDCLQPGFGGSDDSGPAEDPN
;
A
#
# COMPACT_ATOMS: atom_id res chain seq x y z
N GLU A 1 -12.58 -11.27 23.62
CA GLU A 1 -12.92 -12.54 22.95
C GLU A 1 -12.99 -12.29 21.45
N LEU A 2 -12.99 -13.31 20.59
CA LEU A 2 -13.17 -13.11 19.15
C LEU A 2 -14.62 -12.72 18.88
N CYS A 3 -14.84 -11.50 18.38
CA CYS A 3 -16.17 -10.92 18.29
C CYS A 3 -16.41 -9.92 17.15
N HIS A 4 -15.50 -9.84 16.16
CA HIS A 4 -15.76 -9.17 14.87
C HIS A 4 -15.70 -10.23 13.76
N TYR A 5 -16.52 -10.11 12.72
CA TYR A 5 -16.76 -11.16 11.73
C TYR A 5 -16.94 -10.63 10.31
N GLN A 6 -16.58 -11.45 9.31
CA GLN A 6 -16.85 -11.23 7.89
C GLN A 6 -17.28 -12.52 7.17
N GLY A 7 -18.04 -12.40 6.07
CA GLY A 7 -18.25 -13.44 5.05
C GLY A 7 -19.72 -13.75 4.70
N SER A 8 -20.02 -14.87 4.01
CA SER A 8 -21.27 -15.08 3.24
C SER A 8 -22.48 -15.63 4.00
N ILE A 9 -23.67 -15.53 3.39
CA ILE A 9 -24.88 -16.23 3.82
C ILE A 9 -24.88 -17.65 3.23
N ARG A 10 -24.96 -18.66 4.11
CA ARG A 10 -24.95 -20.08 3.73
C ARG A 10 -25.98 -20.40 2.64
N GLY A 11 -25.48 -20.82 1.48
CA GLY A 11 -26.28 -21.30 0.35
C GLY A 11 -26.76 -20.19 -0.61
N GLN A 12 -26.34 -18.95 -0.40
CA GLN A 12 -26.66 -17.81 -1.24
C GLN A 12 -25.39 -17.27 -1.89
N PHE A 13 -25.24 -17.48 -3.19
CA PHE A 13 -24.10 -16.94 -3.96
C PHE A 13 -24.09 -15.41 -3.94
N ASP A 14 -22.90 -14.83 -4.09
CA ASP A 14 -22.63 -13.38 -4.14
C ASP A 14 -23.10 -12.59 -2.89
N SER A 15 -23.38 -13.29 -1.79
CA SER A 15 -23.71 -12.70 -0.49
C SER A 15 -22.47 -12.50 0.40
N TRP A 16 -22.49 -11.46 1.22
CA TRP A 16 -21.43 -11.17 2.20
C TRP A 16 -21.99 -10.44 3.43
N ALA A 17 -21.21 -10.35 4.49
CA ALA A 17 -21.56 -9.71 5.75
C ALA A 17 -20.30 -9.20 6.43
N ALA A 18 -20.44 -8.19 7.27
CA ALA A 18 -19.44 -7.78 8.24
C ALA A 18 -20.15 -7.41 9.53
N VAL A 19 -20.12 -8.31 10.52
CA VAL A 19 -20.88 -8.20 11.76
C VAL A 19 -19.98 -8.25 12.99
N SER A 20 -20.52 -7.87 14.13
CA SER A 20 -19.84 -7.87 15.43
C SER A 20 -20.76 -8.48 16.47
N THR A 21 -20.22 -9.25 17.40
CA THR A 21 -20.94 -9.86 18.54
C THR A 21 -20.49 -9.29 19.88
N CYS A 22 -19.48 -8.41 19.89
CA CYS A 22 -18.74 -8.02 21.10
C CYS A 22 -19.64 -7.50 22.21
N ARG A 23 -20.70 -6.78 21.83
CA ARG A 23 -21.65 -6.10 22.72
C ARG A 23 -23.06 -6.19 22.09
N GLY A 24 -23.50 -7.42 21.87
CA GLY A 24 -24.66 -7.76 21.03
C GLY A 24 -24.30 -7.83 19.54
N LEU A 25 -25.22 -8.33 18.72
CA LEU A 25 -25.04 -8.50 17.27
C LEU A 25 -25.26 -7.18 16.52
N ARG A 26 -24.24 -6.68 15.83
CA ARG A 26 -24.23 -5.40 15.09
C ARG A 26 -23.58 -5.55 13.71
N GLY A 27 -23.74 -4.58 12.81
CA GLY A 27 -23.03 -4.53 11.51
C GLY A 27 -23.93 -4.69 10.28
N VAL A 28 -23.43 -5.34 9.23
CA VAL A 28 -24.07 -5.45 7.91
C VAL A 28 -24.16 -6.89 7.37
N ILE A 29 -25.22 -7.18 6.63
CA ILE A 29 -25.43 -8.42 5.84
C ILE A 29 -26.01 -8.03 4.47
N TYR A 30 -25.34 -8.38 3.38
CA TYR A 30 -25.87 -8.37 2.02
C TYR A 30 -26.31 -9.76 1.60
N ASP A 31 -27.58 -9.93 1.18
CA ASP A 31 -28.13 -11.23 0.79
C ASP A 31 -28.01 -11.58 -0.71
N GLY A 32 -27.13 -10.89 -1.45
CA GLY A 32 -27.05 -11.01 -2.91
C GLY A 32 -28.15 -10.21 -3.64
N LYS A 33 -28.99 -9.45 -2.92
CA LYS A 33 -30.01 -8.54 -3.47
C LYS A 33 -30.20 -7.28 -2.62
N ASP A 34 -30.54 -7.46 -1.36
CA ASP A 34 -30.76 -6.41 -0.37
C ASP A 34 -29.62 -6.40 0.64
N LEU A 35 -29.20 -5.19 1.02
CA LEU A 35 -28.40 -4.98 2.22
C LEU A 35 -29.32 -4.83 3.44
N HIS A 36 -28.85 -5.35 4.57
CA HIS A 36 -29.48 -5.24 5.87
C HIS A 36 -28.44 -4.81 6.89
N TYR A 37 -28.86 -3.97 7.83
CA TYR A 37 -28.05 -3.61 8.99
C TYR A 37 -28.61 -4.28 10.22
N ILE A 38 -27.71 -4.73 11.09
CA ILE A 38 -28.04 -5.21 12.43
C ILE A 38 -27.59 -4.16 13.42
N GLU A 39 -28.44 -3.81 14.36
CA GLU A 39 -28.06 -3.03 15.55
C GLU A 39 -28.63 -3.70 16.80
N SER A 40 -27.86 -3.72 17.88
CA SER A 40 -28.27 -4.36 19.14
C SER A 40 -28.73 -3.33 20.15
N GLN A 41 -29.97 -3.49 20.64
CA GLN A 41 -30.59 -2.57 21.60
C GLN A 41 -29.89 -2.58 22.98
N GLU A 42 -29.21 -3.69 23.30
CA GLU A 42 -28.52 -3.92 24.58
C GLU A 42 -27.11 -4.46 24.30
N GLU A 43 -26.19 -4.35 25.26
CA GLU A 43 -24.82 -4.87 25.11
C GLU A 43 -24.76 -6.40 25.35
N SER A 44 -25.66 -7.16 24.70
CA SER A 44 -25.93 -8.58 24.97
C SER A 44 -26.35 -9.36 23.72
N LEU A 45 -25.69 -10.49 23.45
CA LEU A 45 -26.04 -11.39 22.34
C LEU A 45 -27.43 -12.06 22.47
N ASN A 46 -27.96 -12.14 23.69
CA ASN A 46 -29.31 -12.63 23.95
C ASN A 46 -30.36 -11.49 24.03
N GLY A 47 -29.94 -10.25 23.79
CA GLY A 47 -30.81 -9.07 23.78
C GLY A 47 -31.65 -8.94 22.50
N ILE A 48 -32.38 -7.83 22.40
CA ILE A 48 -33.16 -7.50 21.21
C ILE A 48 -32.25 -6.92 20.13
N HIS A 49 -32.41 -7.44 18.91
CA HIS A 49 -31.63 -7.04 17.74
C HIS A 49 -32.59 -6.51 16.66
N HIS A 50 -32.29 -5.34 16.14
CA HIS A 50 -33.05 -4.72 15.06
C HIS A 50 -32.36 -5.00 13.72
N LEU A 51 -33.09 -5.64 12.81
CA LEU A 51 -32.67 -5.84 11.42
C LEU A 51 -33.38 -4.80 10.53
N TYR A 52 -32.64 -3.83 10.03
CA TYR A 52 -33.14 -2.81 9.12
C TYR A 52 -32.82 -3.20 7.68
N LYS A 53 -33.82 -3.26 6.78
CA LYS A 53 -33.53 -3.31 5.34
C LYS A 53 -33.01 -1.95 4.87
N ASN A 54 -32.09 -1.95 3.89
CA ASN A 54 -31.49 -0.73 3.35
C ASN A 54 -32.53 0.34 3.02
N SER A 55 -33.56 -0.06 2.26
CA SER A 55 -34.71 0.73 1.80
C SER A 55 -35.61 1.34 2.89
N GLN A 56 -35.34 1.06 4.18
CA GLN A 56 -36.04 1.62 5.33
C GLN A 56 -35.25 2.78 5.99
N LEU A 57 -33.97 2.95 5.64
CA LEU A 57 -33.06 3.95 6.24
C LEU A 57 -32.85 5.14 5.29
N ILE A 58 -33.93 5.86 4.99
CA ILE A 58 -33.91 7.05 4.12
C ILE A 58 -33.10 8.16 4.80
N SER A 59 -31.97 8.57 4.19
CA SER A 59 -31.12 9.63 4.72
C SER A 59 -30.60 10.52 3.59
N ASN A 60 -31.10 11.76 3.50
CA ASN A 60 -30.64 12.74 2.52
C ASN A 60 -29.38 13.44 3.03
N LYS A 61 -28.21 12.89 2.72
CA LYS A 61 -26.88 13.41 3.08
C LYS A 61 -25.98 13.53 1.86
N THR A 62 -24.99 14.41 1.92
CA THR A 62 -24.04 14.70 0.83
C THR A 62 -22.60 14.44 1.28
N CYS A 63 -21.73 14.09 0.34
CA CYS A 63 -20.29 14.35 0.51
C CYS A 63 -20.03 15.84 0.21
N GLY A 64 -19.10 16.48 0.91
CA GLY A 64 -18.81 17.90 0.73
C GLY A 64 -17.86 18.23 -0.43
N TYR A 65 -17.44 17.26 -1.25
CA TYR A 65 -16.36 17.41 -2.23
C TYR A 65 -16.85 17.80 -3.64
N ASP A 66 -16.45 18.99 -4.12
CA ASP A 66 -16.62 19.41 -5.52
C ASP A 66 -15.39 19.01 -6.36
N GLY A 67 -15.59 18.11 -7.33
CA GLY A 67 -14.50 17.41 -8.03
C GLY A 67 -13.76 18.18 -9.13
N THR A 68 -12.42 18.04 -9.15
CA THR A 68 -11.56 18.31 -10.33
C THR A 68 -10.37 17.34 -10.41
N MET A 69 -9.97 16.99 -11.64
CA MET A 69 -9.31 15.73 -12.04
C MET A 69 -7.79 15.55 -11.72
N LEU A 70 -7.35 14.27 -11.64
CA LEU A 70 -5.97 13.70 -11.68
C LEU A 70 -4.99 14.02 -10.49
N HIS A 71 -3.92 13.28 -10.11
CA HIS A 71 -3.61 11.82 -10.09
C HIS A 71 -2.25 11.44 -9.38
N ASN A 72 -2.28 10.65 -8.28
CA ASN A 72 -1.43 9.46 -8.01
C ASN A 72 0.13 9.55 -7.75
N ALA A 73 0.76 9.05 -6.63
CA ALA A 73 1.58 7.76 -6.63
C ALA A 73 2.77 7.35 -5.65
N LYS A 74 2.70 6.19 -4.90
CA LYS A 74 3.77 5.14 -4.51
C LYS A 74 4.68 5.46 -3.23
N MET A 75 5.58 4.72 -2.48
CA MET A 75 6.45 3.45 -2.42
C MET A 75 6.75 2.88 -0.95
N ASN A 76 7.70 1.93 -0.66
CA ASN A 76 7.54 0.48 -0.28
C ASN A 76 8.65 -0.18 0.66
N THR A 77 8.46 -1.41 1.23
CA THR A 77 9.43 -2.60 1.37
C THR A 77 9.43 -3.53 2.65
N LYS A 78 10.59 -4.09 3.13
CA LYS A 78 10.81 -5.48 3.73
C LYS A 78 11.43 -5.54 5.20
N ILE A 79 12.07 -6.56 5.86
CA ILE A 79 12.54 -7.98 5.62
C ILE A 79 12.95 -8.85 6.91
N LEU A 80 12.93 -10.21 6.82
CA LEU A 80 13.65 -11.35 7.51
C LEU A 80 13.17 -12.04 8.85
N ARG A 81 13.51 -13.36 9.00
CA ARG A 81 12.87 -14.45 9.83
C ARG A 81 13.76 -15.09 10.95
N ARG A 82 13.19 -15.82 11.96
CA ARG A 82 13.21 -17.33 12.12
C ARG A 82 12.53 -17.96 13.38
N LYS A 83 11.19 -18.15 13.39
CA LYS A 83 10.45 -19.26 14.09
C LYS A 83 9.24 -19.73 13.25
N ARG A 84 8.50 -20.74 13.74
CA ARG A 84 7.32 -21.38 13.08
C ARG A 84 5.94 -21.00 13.66
N ALA A 85 5.89 -20.09 14.64
CA ALA A 85 4.77 -19.16 14.71
C ALA A 85 5.14 -17.94 13.86
N ALA A 86 4.18 -17.17 13.35
CA ALA A 86 4.47 -15.99 12.54
C ALA A 86 5.18 -14.89 13.37
N GLU A 87 6.52 -14.79 13.30
CA GLU A 87 7.29 -13.73 13.99
C GLU A 87 7.09 -12.34 13.39
N GLU A 88 6.63 -12.29 12.13
CA GLU A 88 6.19 -11.08 11.44
C GLU A 88 4.78 -11.36 10.91
N ILE A 89 3.88 -10.39 11.02
CA ILE A 89 2.49 -10.49 10.54
C ILE A 89 2.49 -10.84 9.05
N ARG A 90 1.68 -11.83 8.66
CA ARG A 90 1.43 -12.18 7.25
C ARG A 90 0.06 -11.65 6.84
N GLY A 91 0.00 -11.07 5.65
CA GLY A 91 -1.27 -10.70 5.01
C GLY A 91 -2.13 -11.93 4.69
N PRO A 92 -3.42 -11.73 4.36
CA PRO A 92 -4.40 -12.82 4.30
C PRO A 92 -4.13 -13.95 3.31
N TYR A 93 -4.76 -15.10 3.55
CA TYR A 93 -4.57 -16.32 2.75
C TYR A 93 -4.99 -16.19 1.27
N ASN A 94 -5.92 -15.28 0.97
CA ASN A 94 -6.35 -14.92 -0.39
C ASN A 94 -5.51 -13.79 -1.00
N ALA A 95 -4.57 -13.22 -0.25
CA ALA A 95 -3.69 -12.16 -0.73
C ALA A 95 -2.57 -12.71 -1.62
N ASN A 96 -2.17 -11.88 -2.59
CA ASN A 96 -1.25 -12.19 -3.67
C ASN A 96 -0.30 -11.01 -3.91
N ARG A 97 0.65 -11.14 -4.85
CA ARG A 97 1.60 -10.07 -5.20
C ARG A 97 0.97 -8.74 -5.67
N GLN A 98 -0.28 -8.76 -6.15
CA GLN A 98 -1.03 -7.57 -6.55
C GLN A 98 -1.90 -6.98 -5.42
N SER A 99 -2.01 -7.65 -4.27
CA SER A 99 -2.76 -7.12 -3.12
C SER A 99 -2.16 -5.85 -2.56
N ARG A 100 -3.01 -5.04 -1.94
CA ARG A 100 -2.62 -3.83 -1.20
C ARG A 100 -3.08 -3.90 0.25
N TYR A 101 -2.39 -3.17 1.11
CA TYR A 101 -2.65 -3.07 2.54
C TYR A 101 -2.72 -1.59 2.91
N VAL A 102 -3.71 -1.19 3.69
CA VAL A 102 -3.78 0.19 4.22
C VAL A 102 -3.51 0.14 5.71
N GLU A 103 -2.36 0.65 6.16
CA GLU A 103 -2.12 0.95 7.58
C GLU A 103 -3.01 2.14 7.99
N LEU A 104 -4.23 1.84 8.45
CA LEU A 104 -5.27 2.81 8.83
C LEU A 104 -5.17 3.17 10.32
N VAL A 105 -5.28 4.47 10.63
CA VAL A 105 -5.52 4.99 11.98
C VAL A 105 -6.88 5.67 12.07
N LEU A 106 -7.66 5.33 13.10
CA LEU A 106 -8.89 6.03 13.45
C LEU A 106 -8.61 7.01 14.59
N VAL A 107 -9.01 8.27 14.43
CA VAL A 107 -8.85 9.32 15.44
C VAL A 107 -10.24 9.75 15.92
N ILE A 108 -10.41 9.88 17.23
CA ILE A 108 -11.70 10.04 17.89
C ILE A 108 -11.70 11.35 18.69
N ASP A 109 -12.59 12.27 18.34
CA ASP A 109 -12.69 13.56 19.02
C ASP A 109 -13.30 13.46 20.44
N LYS A 110 -13.15 14.52 21.23
CA LYS A 110 -13.64 14.55 22.62
C LYS A 110 -15.17 14.41 22.68
N LYS A 111 -15.89 14.84 21.65
CA LYS A 111 -17.35 14.80 21.59
C LYS A 111 -17.88 13.40 21.28
N GLU A 112 -17.16 12.64 20.46
CA GLU A 112 -17.37 11.22 20.19
C GLU A 112 -17.02 10.37 21.40
N TYR A 113 -15.89 10.65 22.06
CA TYR A 113 -15.53 10.01 23.32
C TYR A 113 -16.61 10.19 24.40
N ILE A 114 -17.22 11.38 24.52
CA ILE A 114 -18.37 11.62 25.39
C ILE A 114 -19.62 10.84 24.93
N ALA A 115 -19.89 10.77 23.62
CA ALA A 115 -21.03 10.03 23.08
C ALA A 115 -20.90 8.50 23.28
N LEU A 116 -19.68 7.98 23.43
CA LEU A 116 -19.36 6.58 23.74
C LEU A 116 -19.11 6.37 25.25
N ASP A 117 -19.88 7.08 26.08
CA ASP A 117 -19.91 7.02 27.57
C ASP A 117 -18.55 7.29 28.27
N GLU A 118 -17.68 8.10 27.66
CA GLU A 118 -16.30 8.36 28.11
C GLU A 118 -15.52 7.07 28.41
N ASN A 119 -15.76 6.03 27.60
CA ASN A 119 -15.24 4.68 27.83
C ASN A 119 -14.36 4.21 26.66
N LEU A 120 -13.04 4.19 26.87
CA LEU A 120 -12.05 3.77 25.87
C LEU A 120 -12.34 2.37 25.29
N GLN A 121 -12.87 1.44 26.08
CA GLN A 121 -13.24 0.11 25.57
C GLN A 121 -14.46 0.16 24.66
N LYS A 122 -15.42 1.07 24.87
CA LYS A 122 -16.52 1.29 23.91
C LYS A 122 -16.00 1.89 22.60
N VAL A 123 -15.08 2.87 22.71
CA VAL A 123 -14.40 3.48 21.55
C VAL A 123 -13.62 2.46 20.74
N HIS A 124 -12.77 1.65 21.38
CA HIS A 124 -11.94 0.65 20.70
C HIS A 124 -12.78 -0.39 19.95
N HIS A 125 -13.90 -0.85 20.54
CA HIS A 125 -14.84 -1.74 19.84
C HIS A 125 -15.50 -1.03 18.66
N HIS A 126 -16.04 0.20 18.83
CA HIS A 126 -16.65 0.97 17.73
C HIS A 126 -15.67 1.20 16.56
N CYS A 127 -14.40 1.47 16.86
CA CYS A 127 -13.34 1.59 15.85
C CYS A 127 -13.06 0.27 15.12
N LYS A 128 -13.03 -0.86 15.84
CA LYS A 128 -12.85 -2.20 15.26
C LYS A 128 -14.09 -2.63 14.44
N ASP A 129 -15.30 -2.30 14.87
CA ASP A 129 -16.55 -2.50 14.12
C ASP A 129 -16.49 -1.78 12.77
N ILE A 130 -16.10 -0.49 12.76
CA ILE A 130 -15.95 0.32 11.55
C ILE A 130 -14.85 -0.24 10.65
N ALA A 131 -13.64 -0.50 11.18
CA ALA A 131 -12.53 -1.05 10.40
C ALA A 131 -12.85 -2.43 9.79
N ASN A 132 -13.58 -3.28 10.52
CA ASN A 132 -14.04 -4.58 10.02
C ASN A 132 -14.98 -4.44 8.80
N ILE A 133 -15.90 -3.47 8.83
CA ILE A 133 -16.82 -3.21 7.70
C ILE A 133 -16.07 -2.58 6.52
N ILE A 134 -15.18 -1.59 6.76
CA ILE A 134 -14.35 -0.99 5.72
C ILE A 134 -13.49 -2.05 5.02
N ASN A 135 -12.83 -2.94 5.78
CA ASN A 135 -12.03 -4.03 5.21
C ASN A 135 -12.86 -4.97 4.32
N ALA A 136 -14.12 -5.25 4.69
CA ALA A 136 -15.01 -6.07 3.86
C ALA A 136 -15.41 -5.36 2.55
N LEU A 137 -15.61 -4.03 2.58
CA LEU A 137 -15.89 -3.24 1.37
C LEU A 137 -14.69 -3.14 0.42
N TYR A 138 -13.46 -3.14 0.95
CA TYR A 138 -12.23 -3.03 0.17
C TYR A 138 -11.63 -4.36 -0.30
N THR A 139 -11.89 -5.48 0.40
CA THR A 139 -11.37 -6.81 0.04
C THR A 139 -11.69 -7.25 -1.41
N PRO A 140 -12.91 -7.00 -1.97
CA PRO A 140 -13.20 -7.25 -3.38
C PRO A 140 -12.30 -6.51 -4.38
N LEU A 141 -11.68 -5.40 -3.95
CA LEU A 141 -10.72 -4.61 -4.75
C LEU A 141 -9.27 -5.10 -4.60
N ASN A 142 -9.05 -6.24 -3.94
CA ASN A 142 -7.73 -6.75 -3.55
C ASN A 142 -6.97 -5.78 -2.60
N ILE A 143 -7.71 -4.99 -1.82
CA ILE A 143 -7.21 -4.03 -0.81
C ILE A 143 -7.64 -4.52 0.57
N PHE A 144 -6.68 -4.72 1.47
CA PHE A 144 -6.93 -5.12 2.86
C PHE A 144 -6.70 -3.93 3.79
N VAL A 145 -7.71 -3.53 4.57
CA VAL A 145 -7.61 -2.39 5.47
C VAL A 145 -7.27 -2.87 6.88
N ALA A 146 -6.09 -2.46 7.34
CA ALA A 146 -5.47 -2.91 8.58
C ALA A 146 -5.50 -1.76 9.61
N LEU A 147 -6.30 -1.91 10.68
CA LEU A 147 -6.30 -0.94 11.77
C LEU A 147 -5.00 -1.07 12.58
N VAL A 148 -4.08 -0.11 12.42
CA VAL A 148 -2.77 -0.10 13.12
C VAL A 148 -2.77 0.75 14.39
N GLY A 149 -3.75 1.65 14.54
CA GLY A 149 -3.91 2.46 15.75
C GLY A 149 -5.29 3.09 15.90
N VAL A 150 -5.65 3.39 17.14
CA VAL A 150 -6.77 4.24 17.51
C VAL A 150 -6.24 5.31 18.47
N GLU A 151 -6.53 6.57 18.17
CA GLU A 151 -6.14 7.74 18.97
C GLU A 151 -7.40 8.44 19.49
N VAL A 152 -7.44 8.81 20.77
CA VAL A 152 -8.66 9.30 21.44
C VAL A 152 -8.37 10.53 22.28
N TRP A 153 -8.99 11.65 21.93
CA TRP A 153 -8.79 12.93 22.62
C TRP A 153 -9.61 12.99 23.92
N THR A 154 -9.13 12.30 24.97
CA THR A 154 -9.86 12.11 26.22
C THR A 154 -10.11 13.38 27.02
N ASP A 155 -9.22 14.37 26.91
CA ASP A 155 -9.22 15.56 27.78
C ASP A 155 -9.73 16.79 27.02
N SER A 156 -9.19 17.02 25.82
CA SER A 156 -9.55 18.12 24.91
C SER A 156 -9.12 17.80 23.47
N ASP A 157 -9.87 18.29 22.48
CA ASP A 157 -9.52 18.09 21.07
C ASP A 157 -8.14 18.66 20.72
N ALA A 158 -7.31 17.88 20.01
CA ALA A 158 -5.99 18.32 19.57
C ALA A 158 -6.04 19.34 18.41
N ILE A 159 -7.22 19.56 17.82
CA ILE A 159 -7.46 20.52 16.73
C ILE A 159 -8.71 21.36 17.00
N THR A 160 -8.79 22.54 16.38
CA THR A 160 -10.04 23.30 16.31
C THR A 160 -10.99 22.68 15.28
N LEU A 161 -12.05 22.05 15.75
CA LEU A 161 -13.15 21.53 14.94
C LEU A 161 -14.07 22.68 14.45
N SER A 162 -14.70 22.49 13.31
CA SER A 162 -15.56 23.47 12.63
C SER A 162 -16.72 22.81 11.89
N PRO A 163 -17.93 23.41 11.84
CA PRO A 163 -18.99 22.99 10.93
C PRO A 163 -18.59 23.02 9.44
N LYS A 164 -17.55 23.79 9.09
CA LYS A 164 -16.99 23.76 7.74
C LYS A 164 -16.03 22.59 7.58
N GLY A 165 -16.48 21.52 6.92
CA GLY A 165 -15.72 20.28 6.69
C GLY A 165 -14.28 20.51 6.22
N ASP A 166 -14.07 21.39 5.22
CA ASP A 166 -12.73 21.76 4.72
C ASP A 166 -11.81 22.37 5.77
N THR A 167 -12.35 23.12 6.73
CA THR A 167 -11.56 23.70 7.84
C THR A 167 -11.14 22.62 8.83
N THR A 168 -12.06 21.71 9.16
CA THR A 168 -11.79 20.56 10.03
C THR A 168 -10.79 19.60 9.40
N LEU A 169 -10.94 19.28 8.11
CA LEU A 169 -10.00 18.48 7.33
C LEU A 169 -8.62 19.12 7.25
N SER A 170 -8.52 20.41 6.92
CA SER A 170 -7.24 21.14 6.87
C SER A 170 -6.52 21.14 8.22
N ASN A 171 -7.26 21.26 9.32
CA ASN A 171 -6.72 21.17 10.68
C ASN A 171 -6.29 19.73 11.03
N PHE A 172 -7.08 18.73 10.65
CA PHE A 172 -6.79 17.33 10.92
C PHE A 172 -5.57 16.81 10.14
N LEU A 173 -5.45 17.11 8.85
CA LEU A 173 -4.29 16.72 8.04
C LEU A 173 -3.00 17.36 8.55
N ARG A 174 -3.08 18.62 9.01
CA ARG A 174 -1.97 19.29 9.71
C ARG A 174 -1.58 18.55 11.00
N TYR A 175 -2.53 18.17 11.84
CA TYR A 175 -2.27 17.35 13.03
C TYR A 175 -1.68 15.98 12.68
N ARG A 176 -2.16 15.31 11.61
CA ARG A 176 -1.58 14.05 11.13
C ARG A 176 -0.10 14.21 10.81
N ARG A 177 0.23 15.22 10.00
CA ARG A 177 1.60 15.54 9.54
C ARG A 177 2.51 15.95 10.70
N GLU A 178 2.02 16.78 11.62
CA GLU A 178 2.85 17.40 12.66
C GLU A 178 2.96 16.59 13.94
N VAL A 179 2.00 15.70 14.23
CA VAL A 179 1.94 14.88 15.45
C VAL A 179 1.76 13.40 15.09
N LEU A 180 0.55 13.00 14.68
CA LEU A 180 0.10 11.59 14.66
C LEU A 180 1.06 10.64 13.94
N VAL A 181 1.52 10.98 12.73
CA VAL A 181 2.34 10.08 11.89
C VAL A 181 3.74 9.80 12.48
N LYS A 182 4.17 10.56 13.49
CA LYS A 182 5.44 10.37 14.21
C LYS A 182 5.28 9.42 15.41
N GLU A 183 4.07 9.33 15.95
CA GLU A 183 3.72 8.54 17.13
C GLU A 183 3.12 7.18 16.71
N ILE A 184 2.23 7.22 15.71
CA ILE A 184 1.61 6.08 15.04
C ILE A 184 1.82 6.23 13.52
N PRO A 185 2.90 5.67 12.95
CA PRO A 185 3.08 5.59 11.49
C PRO A 185 1.87 4.92 10.82
N ASN A 186 1.42 5.49 9.70
CA ASN A 186 0.21 5.08 9.00
C ASN A 186 0.24 5.52 7.54
N ASP A 187 -0.37 4.74 6.65
CA ASP A 187 -0.62 5.12 5.25
C ASP A 187 -1.72 6.18 5.17
N ASN A 188 -2.74 6.08 6.03
CA ASN A 188 -3.93 6.92 6.03
C ASN A 188 -4.51 7.09 7.45
N ALA A 189 -5.07 8.26 7.76
CA ALA A 189 -5.81 8.48 9.01
C ALA A 189 -7.19 9.09 8.75
N GLN A 190 -8.19 8.70 9.53
CA GLN A 190 -9.57 9.18 9.41
C GLN A 190 -10.07 9.67 10.78
N LEU A 191 -10.59 10.90 10.84
CA LEU A 191 -11.20 11.47 12.06
C LEU A 191 -12.69 11.15 12.11
N LEU A 192 -13.17 10.57 13.21
CA LEU A 192 -14.59 10.46 13.55
C LEU A 192 -14.98 11.55 14.56
N THR A 193 -16.13 12.19 14.31
CA THR A 193 -16.61 13.34 15.10
C THR A 193 -18.13 13.37 15.23
N ARG A 194 -18.62 13.89 16.36
CA ARG A 194 -20.05 14.28 16.53
C ARG A 194 -20.32 15.73 16.10
N VAL A 195 -19.39 16.43 15.47
CA VAL A 195 -19.64 17.76 14.89
C VAL A 195 -20.52 17.60 13.65
N HIS A 196 -21.65 18.31 13.64
CA HIS A 196 -22.46 18.45 12.43
C HIS A 196 -21.75 19.42 11.49
N PHE A 197 -21.48 18.99 10.27
CA PHE A 197 -21.03 19.89 9.21
C PHE A 197 -22.20 20.65 8.56
N ASP A 198 -21.87 21.79 7.96
CA ASP A 198 -22.81 22.63 7.22
C ASP A 198 -23.37 21.91 5.97
N ASP A 199 -24.46 22.45 5.39
CA ASP A 199 -25.02 22.06 4.09
C ASP A 199 -25.38 20.56 3.89
N GLY A 200 -25.52 19.80 4.98
CA GLY A 200 -25.90 18.38 4.95
C GLY A 200 -24.74 17.40 4.77
N VAL A 201 -23.51 17.92 4.77
CA VAL A 201 -22.27 17.15 4.59
C VAL A 201 -22.06 16.16 5.75
N VAL A 202 -21.68 14.92 5.43
CA VAL A 202 -21.30 13.89 6.43
C VAL A 202 -19.82 13.49 6.40
N GLY A 203 -19.09 13.85 5.36
CA GLY A 203 -17.66 13.57 5.23
C GLY A 203 -16.94 14.55 4.31
N LYS A 204 -15.63 14.65 4.49
CA LYS A 204 -14.74 15.39 3.60
C LYS A 204 -13.33 14.80 3.61
N ALA A 205 -12.82 14.47 2.42
CA ALA A 205 -11.45 14.10 2.16
C ALA A 205 -10.87 14.95 1.01
N LEU A 206 -9.54 14.94 0.91
CA LEU A 206 -8.85 15.32 -0.32
C LEU A 206 -8.78 14.10 -1.25
N LYS A 207 -8.90 14.33 -2.56
CA LYS A 207 -8.87 13.25 -3.54
C LYS A 207 -7.45 12.94 -4.01
N GLY A 208 -7.08 11.67 -3.92
CA GLY A 208 -5.77 11.12 -4.31
C GLY A 208 -4.55 11.22 -3.36
N PRO A 209 -4.61 11.73 -2.11
CA PRO A 209 -3.45 11.80 -1.24
C PRO A 209 -3.08 10.50 -0.52
N ILE A 210 -3.60 9.33 -0.90
CA ILE A 210 -3.09 8.06 -0.34
C ILE A 210 -1.56 7.95 -0.52
N CYS A 211 -0.86 7.38 0.47
CA CYS A 211 0.60 7.44 0.66
C CYS A 211 1.25 8.80 0.98
N THR A 212 0.61 9.96 0.76
CA THR A 212 1.27 11.26 1.00
C THR A 212 1.56 11.51 2.49
N TYR A 213 2.69 12.15 2.82
CA TYR A 213 3.00 12.60 4.18
C TYR A 213 2.04 13.70 4.61
N GLU A 214 1.76 14.67 3.74
CA GLU A 214 1.06 15.90 4.14
C GLU A 214 -0.47 15.78 4.15
N PHE A 215 -1.06 14.94 3.28
CA PHE A 215 -2.47 15.05 2.94
C PHE A 215 -3.30 13.76 3.10
N SER A 216 -2.70 12.63 3.50
CA SER A 216 -3.42 11.35 3.50
C SER A 216 -4.41 11.19 4.65
N GLY A 217 -5.66 11.53 4.39
CA GLY A 217 -6.75 11.31 5.33
C GLY A 217 -8.05 12.01 4.94
N GLY A 218 -9.03 11.83 5.82
CA GLY A 218 -10.35 12.41 5.73
C GLY A 218 -10.95 12.68 7.10
N VAL A 219 -12.10 13.33 7.11
CA VAL A 219 -12.93 13.54 8.31
C VAL A 219 -14.35 13.07 8.03
N SER A 220 -14.95 12.34 8.96
CA SER A 220 -16.29 11.75 8.84
C SER A 220 -17.09 12.01 10.11
N MET A 221 -18.36 12.33 9.96
CA MET A 221 -19.28 12.44 11.09
C MET A 221 -19.78 11.04 11.49
N ASP A 222 -19.82 10.70 12.78
CA ASP A 222 -20.74 9.64 13.24
C ASP A 222 -22.17 10.20 13.23
N HIS A 223 -22.80 10.06 12.06
CA HIS A 223 -24.13 10.59 11.77
C HIS A 223 -25.26 9.61 12.04
N SER A 224 -24.97 8.37 12.48
CA SER A 224 -25.97 7.31 12.60
C SER A 224 -25.58 6.22 13.59
N ASN A 225 -26.50 5.87 14.49
CA ASN A 225 -26.38 4.69 15.36
C ASN A 225 -26.25 3.37 14.56
N VAL A 226 -26.56 3.37 13.26
CA VAL A 226 -26.38 2.22 12.37
C VAL A 226 -24.95 2.22 11.84
N ILE A 227 -24.08 1.46 12.51
CA ILE A 227 -22.61 1.47 12.32
C ILE A 227 -22.15 1.29 10.87
N GLY A 228 -22.88 0.52 10.06
CA GLY A 228 -22.59 0.31 8.64
C GLY A 228 -22.70 1.57 7.78
N LEU A 229 -23.57 2.52 8.12
CA LEU A 229 -23.67 3.81 7.40
C LEU A 229 -22.48 4.73 7.70
N VAL A 230 -21.95 4.67 8.92
CA VAL A 230 -20.73 5.39 9.32
C VAL A 230 -19.52 4.79 8.60
N ALA A 231 -19.38 3.46 8.64
CA ALA A 231 -18.31 2.75 7.94
C ALA A 231 -18.33 2.96 6.40
N ALA A 232 -19.51 2.97 5.77
CA ALA A 232 -19.66 3.30 4.36
C ALA A 232 -19.27 4.77 4.05
N THR A 233 -19.48 5.69 4.99
CA THR A 233 -19.04 7.10 4.86
C THR A 233 -17.52 7.19 4.93
N VAL A 234 -16.88 6.53 5.90
CA VAL A 234 -15.41 6.48 5.98
C VAL A 234 -14.82 5.79 4.73
N ALA A 235 -15.46 4.75 4.20
CA ALA A 235 -15.06 4.11 2.95
C ALA A 235 -15.20 5.03 1.72
N HIS A 236 -16.20 5.91 1.66
CA HIS A 236 -16.34 6.95 0.63
C HIS A 236 -15.18 7.97 0.70
N GLU A 237 -14.88 8.47 1.90
CA GLU A 237 -13.77 9.43 2.10
C GLU A 237 -12.39 8.79 1.84
N MET A 238 -12.23 7.51 2.16
CA MET A 238 -11.07 6.72 1.73
C MET A 238 -11.06 6.50 0.21
N GLY A 239 -12.22 6.32 -0.44
CA GLY A 239 -12.35 6.21 -1.90
C GLY A 239 -11.86 7.47 -2.62
N HIS A 240 -12.23 8.65 -2.10
CA HIS A 240 -11.59 9.90 -2.49
C HIS A 240 -10.08 9.86 -2.26
N ASN A 241 -9.59 9.45 -1.08
CA ASN A 241 -8.14 9.33 -0.85
C ASN A 241 -7.43 8.41 -1.87
N PHE A 242 -8.09 7.35 -2.33
CA PHE A 242 -7.64 6.43 -3.40
C PHE A 242 -7.70 7.01 -4.82
N GLY A 243 -8.35 8.16 -5.03
CA GLY A 243 -8.40 8.88 -6.30
C GLY A 243 -9.76 8.89 -7.00
N MET A 244 -10.78 8.25 -6.41
CA MET A 244 -12.11 8.14 -7.00
C MET A 244 -12.84 9.49 -6.97
N GLU A 245 -13.44 9.87 -8.09
CA GLU A 245 -14.45 10.94 -8.16
C GLU A 245 -15.83 10.38 -7.79
N HIS A 246 -16.83 11.27 -7.68
CA HIS A 246 -18.22 10.84 -7.51
C HIS A 246 -18.81 10.15 -8.75
N ASP A 247 -19.76 9.24 -8.51
CA ASP A 247 -20.48 8.54 -9.55
C ASP A 247 -21.35 9.49 -10.40
N SER A 248 -21.16 9.45 -11.72
CA SER A 248 -21.98 10.15 -12.71
C SER A 248 -23.13 9.25 -13.21
N PRO A 249 -24.13 9.81 -13.94
CA PRO A 249 -25.19 9.02 -14.56
C PRO A 249 -24.73 7.99 -15.62
N ASP A 250 -23.48 8.10 -16.09
CA ASP A 250 -22.89 7.17 -17.07
C ASP A 250 -22.15 6.00 -16.39
N CYS A 251 -21.97 6.05 -15.07
CA CYS A 251 -21.30 5.01 -14.29
C CYS A 251 -22.23 3.82 -14.04
N ASN A 252 -21.78 2.61 -14.39
CA ASN A 252 -22.55 1.40 -14.12
C ASN A 252 -22.45 1.04 -12.64
N CYS A 253 -23.58 0.94 -11.95
CA CYS A 253 -23.68 0.55 -10.55
C CYS A 253 -24.62 -0.66 -10.38
N PRO A 254 -24.26 -1.70 -9.60
CA PRO A 254 -25.16 -2.82 -9.27
C PRO A 254 -26.33 -2.43 -8.33
N ASP A 255 -26.12 -1.40 -7.51
CA ASP A 255 -27.09 -0.87 -6.52
C ASP A 255 -27.86 0.35 -7.09
N ASP A 256 -28.88 0.84 -6.36
CA ASP A 256 -29.48 2.19 -6.61
C ASP A 256 -28.41 3.29 -6.53
N ARG A 257 -27.41 3.10 -5.65
CA ARG A 257 -26.25 3.98 -5.47
C ARG A 257 -25.04 3.17 -5.01
N CYS A 258 -23.89 3.44 -5.62
CA CYS A 258 -22.61 2.83 -5.28
C CYS A 258 -21.86 3.68 -4.24
N ILE A 259 -20.72 3.17 -3.73
CA ILE A 259 -20.01 3.78 -2.59
C ILE A 259 -19.62 5.22 -2.89
N MET A 260 -19.26 5.56 -4.13
CA MET A 260 -18.88 6.90 -4.55
C MET A 260 -20.05 7.80 -5.00
N ALA A 261 -21.31 7.44 -4.71
CA ALA A 261 -22.43 8.32 -5.02
C ALA A 261 -22.32 9.67 -4.27
N PRO A 262 -22.56 10.83 -4.92
CA PRO A 262 -22.35 12.16 -4.33
C PRO A 262 -23.30 12.49 -3.17
N SER A 263 -24.36 11.68 -3.00
CA SER A 263 -25.27 11.74 -1.86
C SER A 263 -25.77 10.35 -1.48
N SER A 264 -26.06 10.15 -0.19
CA SER A 264 -26.74 8.97 0.31
C SER A 264 -28.13 8.83 -0.30
N GLY A 265 -28.56 7.60 -0.56
CA GLY A 265 -29.86 7.30 -1.17
C GLY A 265 -30.92 6.87 -0.16
N SER A 266 -31.94 6.19 -0.67
CA SER A 266 -32.85 5.38 0.16
C SER A 266 -32.17 4.13 0.74
N ALA A 267 -30.90 3.93 0.39
CA ALA A 267 -30.07 2.76 0.60
C ALA A 267 -28.62 3.25 0.79
N GLY A 268 -27.93 2.75 1.81
CA GLY A 268 -26.48 2.89 1.97
C GLY A 268 -25.74 1.91 1.05
N PRO A 269 -24.64 2.35 0.42
CA PRO A 269 -24.01 1.62 -0.68
C PRO A 269 -23.06 0.49 -0.22
N ILE A 270 -22.85 -0.50 -1.08
CA ILE A 270 -21.91 -1.61 -0.85
C ILE A 270 -21.08 -1.99 -2.07
N HIS A 271 -21.55 -1.72 -3.28
CA HIS A 271 -20.77 -1.93 -4.49
C HIS A 271 -19.98 -0.68 -4.89
N TRP A 272 -18.83 -0.90 -5.51
CA TRP A 272 -18.08 0.11 -6.25
C TRP A 272 -18.59 0.14 -7.69
N SER A 273 -18.71 1.33 -8.29
CA SER A 273 -19.16 1.48 -9.67
C SER A 273 -18.05 1.13 -10.67
N SER A 274 -18.40 0.99 -11.96
CA SER A 274 -17.39 0.87 -13.02
C SER A 274 -16.39 2.04 -13.00
N CYS A 275 -16.88 3.26 -12.81
CA CYS A 275 -16.05 4.47 -12.67
C CYS A 275 -15.10 4.38 -11.46
N SER A 276 -15.58 3.89 -10.31
CA SER A 276 -14.75 3.70 -9.11
C SER A 276 -13.58 2.74 -9.39
N LEU A 277 -13.83 1.66 -10.14
CA LEU A 277 -12.82 0.69 -10.56
C LEU A 277 -11.84 1.28 -11.58
N GLU A 278 -12.32 2.05 -12.56
CA GLU A 278 -11.48 2.73 -13.55
C GLU A 278 -10.57 3.78 -12.90
N TYR A 279 -11.10 4.62 -12.01
CA TYR A 279 -10.31 5.57 -11.22
C TYR A 279 -9.28 4.84 -10.35
N LEU A 280 -9.59 3.66 -9.80
CA LEU A 280 -8.66 2.86 -9.00
C LEU A 280 -7.57 2.15 -9.83
N SER A 281 -7.87 1.70 -11.05
CA SER A 281 -6.87 1.15 -11.97
C SER A 281 -5.89 2.24 -12.38
N LEU A 282 -6.41 3.37 -12.86
CA LEU A 282 -5.61 4.51 -13.30
C LEU A 282 -4.81 5.10 -12.12
N ALA A 283 -5.42 5.12 -10.93
CA ALA A 283 -4.73 5.31 -9.66
C ALA A 283 -3.50 4.42 -9.53
N PHE A 284 -3.61 3.10 -9.65
CA PHE A 284 -2.52 2.14 -9.46
C PHE A 284 -1.51 2.07 -10.63
N GLU A 285 -1.88 2.53 -11.83
CA GLU A 285 -1.00 2.60 -13.00
C GLU A 285 0.07 3.68 -12.83
N HIS A 286 -0.36 4.95 -12.75
CA HIS A 286 0.49 6.06 -12.31
C HIS A 286 1.09 5.69 -10.94
N GLY A 287 0.21 5.32 -10.00
CA GLY A 287 0.55 4.45 -8.89
C GLY A 287 0.24 4.87 -7.47
N MET A 288 -0.98 5.08 -7.02
CA MET A 288 -1.35 5.38 -5.61
C MET A 288 -0.81 4.42 -4.52
N ASP A 289 -0.01 3.41 -4.85
CA ASP A 289 -0.15 2.08 -4.26
C ASP A 289 1.11 1.40 -3.69
N TYR A 290 2.36 1.85 -3.94
CA TYR A 290 3.55 1.16 -3.35
C TYR A 290 3.93 1.47 -1.89
N CYS A 291 3.31 2.43 -1.19
CA CYS A 291 3.27 2.36 0.29
C CYS A 291 2.35 1.19 0.71
N LEU A 292 1.20 1.08 0.05
CA LEU A 292 0.24 0.00 0.26
C LEU A 292 0.76 -1.39 -0.20
N ARG A 293 2.03 -1.54 -0.60
CA ARG A 293 2.65 -2.85 -0.91
C ARG A 293 3.36 -3.49 0.28
N ASN A 294 3.70 -2.75 1.34
CA ASN A 294 4.15 -3.37 2.59
C ASN A 294 2.96 -3.92 3.38
N LYS A 295 3.17 -5.08 4.00
CA LYS A 295 2.23 -5.66 4.98
C LYS A 295 2.40 -4.92 6.32
N PRO A 296 1.32 -4.77 7.12
CA PRO A 296 1.39 -4.07 8.40
C PRO A 296 2.37 -4.76 9.34
N LYS A 297 3.20 -3.98 10.03
CA LYS A 297 4.20 -4.52 10.98
C LYS A 297 3.63 -4.77 12.39
N LYS A 298 2.48 -4.16 12.69
CA LYS A 298 1.67 -4.31 13.91
C LYS A 298 0.21 -4.08 13.56
N LEU A 299 -0.70 -4.64 14.35
CA LEU A 299 -2.13 -4.32 14.31
C LEU A 299 -2.57 -3.76 15.68
N PHE A 300 -3.70 -3.07 15.71
CA PHE A 300 -4.25 -2.46 16.93
C PHE A 300 -4.90 -3.49 17.85
N ASP A 301 -4.34 -3.65 19.05
CA ASP A 301 -4.86 -4.53 20.11
C ASP A 301 -5.05 -5.97 19.61
N SER A 302 -3.92 -6.58 19.21
CA SER A 302 -3.77 -7.92 18.62
C SER A 302 -2.65 -8.73 19.34
N PRO A 303 -2.47 -10.04 19.07
CA PRO A 303 -3.04 -10.86 17.99
C PRO A 303 -4.55 -11.14 18.14
N ILE A 304 -5.27 -11.24 17.01
CA ILE A 304 -6.68 -11.69 16.98
C ILE A 304 -6.92 -12.69 15.85
N CYS A 305 -6.82 -13.98 16.18
CA CYS A 305 -7.29 -15.06 15.32
C CYS A 305 -8.70 -14.81 14.76
N GLY A 306 -8.86 -14.87 13.45
CA GLY A 306 -10.09 -14.61 12.71
C GLY A 306 -10.19 -13.21 12.13
N ASN A 307 -9.15 -12.37 12.25
CA ASN A 307 -9.07 -11.05 11.60
C ASN A 307 -8.54 -11.11 10.15
N GLY A 308 -8.07 -12.28 9.72
CA GLY A 308 -7.57 -12.55 8.37
C GLY A 308 -6.05 -12.44 8.21
N PHE A 309 -5.33 -11.85 9.17
CA PHE A 309 -3.86 -11.78 9.17
C PHE A 309 -3.27 -12.90 10.03
N VAL A 310 -2.13 -13.48 9.62
CA VAL A 310 -1.47 -14.52 10.44
C VAL A 310 -0.48 -13.86 11.40
N GLU A 311 -0.75 -13.94 12.70
CA GLU A 311 -0.08 -13.17 13.74
C GLU A 311 0.77 -14.03 14.72
N PRO A 312 1.58 -13.40 15.61
CA PRO A 312 2.47 -14.12 16.54
C PRO A 312 1.75 -15.04 17.54
N GLY A 313 1.61 -16.29 17.15
CA GLY A 313 0.94 -17.36 17.90
C GLY A 313 0.25 -18.37 16.97
N GLU A 314 -0.02 -17.95 15.74
CA GLU A 314 -0.86 -18.65 14.78
C GLU A 314 -0.04 -19.34 13.69
N GLN A 315 -0.71 -20.22 12.95
CA GLN A 315 -0.18 -20.92 11.78
C GLN A 315 -0.92 -20.53 10.50
N CYS A 316 -2.18 -20.11 10.61
CA CYS A 316 -3.02 -19.69 9.50
C CYS A 316 -4.17 -18.84 10.03
N ASP A 317 -4.60 -17.84 9.27
CA ASP A 317 -5.87 -17.15 9.46
C ASP A 317 -6.58 -17.11 8.10
N CYS A 318 -7.87 -17.40 8.12
CA CYS A 318 -8.74 -17.45 6.95
C CYS A 318 -10.02 -16.63 7.14
N GLY A 319 -10.00 -15.69 8.09
CA GLY A 319 -11.21 -15.19 8.72
C GLY A 319 -11.82 -16.29 9.60
N LEU A 320 -13.15 -16.31 9.68
CA LEU A 320 -13.87 -17.15 10.65
C LEU A 320 -14.42 -18.44 10.07
N LYS A 321 -14.69 -19.39 10.98
CA LYS A 321 -15.15 -20.75 10.68
C LYS A 321 -16.35 -20.81 9.74
N GLU A 322 -17.26 -19.86 9.83
CA GLU A 322 -18.47 -19.80 9.01
C GLU A 322 -18.17 -19.51 7.53
N ASN A 323 -17.02 -18.87 7.26
CA ASN A 323 -16.67 -18.23 5.98
C ASN A 323 -15.21 -18.50 5.52
N CYS A 324 -14.51 -19.35 6.26
CA CYS A 324 -13.18 -19.84 5.94
C CYS A 324 -13.30 -20.91 4.86
N ASP A 325 -13.28 -20.49 3.59
CA ASP A 325 -13.22 -21.39 2.42
C ASP A 325 -11.86 -22.11 2.28
N ASN A 326 -10.99 -21.99 3.29
CA ASN A 326 -9.66 -22.59 3.37
C ASN A 326 -9.73 -23.96 4.08
N PRO A 327 -9.72 -25.10 3.36
CA PRO A 327 -9.94 -26.42 3.95
C PRO A 327 -8.75 -26.91 4.82
N CYS A 328 -7.68 -26.11 4.90
CA CYS A 328 -6.45 -26.44 5.60
C CYS A 328 -6.36 -25.78 6.99
N CYS A 329 -7.18 -24.77 7.25
CA CYS A 329 -7.09 -23.94 8.46
C CYS A 329 -8.29 -24.10 9.40
N ASN A 330 -8.03 -24.38 10.67
CA ASN A 330 -9.07 -24.35 11.70
C ASN A 330 -9.25 -22.93 12.25
N ALA A 331 -10.10 -22.15 11.59
CA ALA A 331 -10.47 -20.77 11.90
C ALA A 331 -10.93 -20.48 13.35
N VAL A 332 -11.29 -21.49 14.14
CA VAL A 332 -11.63 -21.32 15.57
C VAL A 332 -10.36 -21.17 16.43
N THR A 333 -9.21 -21.55 15.89
CA THR A 333 -7.92 -21.66 16.60
C THR A 333 -6.75 -21.02 15.87
N CYS A 334 -6.90 -20.69 14.59
CA CYS A 334 -5.85 -20.20 13.69
C CYS A 334 -4.62 -21.13 13.64
N MET A 335 -4.92 -22.43 13.65
CA MET A 335 -3.99 -23.55 13.57
C MET A 335 -4.33 -24.43 12.38
N LEU A 336 -3.33 -25.11 11.81
CA LEU A 336 -3.54 -26.07 10.73
C LEU A 336 -4.39 -27.27 11.20
N HIS A 337 -5.20 -27.83 10.29
CA HIS A 337 -5.79 -29.14 10.51
C HIS A 337 -4.71 -30.24 10.62
N SER A 338 -5.00 -31.34 11.32
CA SER A 338 -3.98 -32.34 11.70
C SER A 338 -3.36 -33.13 10.54
N ASN A 339 -3.93 -33.03 9.34
CA ASN A 339 -3.43 -33.57 8.07
C ASN A 339 -2.81 -32.50 7.16
N ALA A 340 -2.89 -31.21 7.52
CA ALA A 340 -2.34 -30.10 6.78
C ALA A 340 -0.90 -29.79 7.22
N SER A 341 -0.08 -29.34 6.26
CA SER A 341 1.29 -28.84 6.48
C SER A 341 1.52 -27.46 5.86
N CYS A 342 0.48 -26.89 5.24
CA CYS A 342 0.35 -25.50 4.87
C CYS A 342 -1.13 -25.10 4.85
N ALA A 343 -1.41 -23.79 4.85
CA ALA A 343 -2.72 -23.23 4.54
C ALA A 343 -2.67 -21.87 3.83
N THR A 344 -1.50 -21.30 3.53
CA THR A 344 -1.40 -19.96 2.95
C THR A 344 -0.15 -19.82 2.06
N GLY A 345 -0.12 -18.79 1.21
CA GLY A 345 1.02 -18.47 0.35
C GLY A 345 1.05 -19.22 -0.98
N GLU A 346 1.81 -18.64 -1.93
CA GLU A 346 1.87 -19.03 -3.34
C GLU A 346 2.46 -20.45 -3.57
N CYS A 347 3.10 -21.04 -2.56
CA CYS A 347 3.60 -22.41 -2.58
C CYS A 347 2.77 -23.39 -1.73
N CYS A 348 1.52 -23.08 -1.37
CA CYS A 348 0.59 -24.06 -0.80
C CYS A 348 -0.38 -24.58 -1.86
N ASP A 349 -0.53 -25.91 -1.99
CA ASP A 349 -1.70 -26.48 -2.66
C ASP A 349 -2.86 -26.59 -1.65
N LEU A 350 -3.79 -25.64 -1.71
CA LEU A 350 -4.98 -25.62 -0.87
C LEU A 350 -5.93 -26.83 -1.10
N LYS A 351 -5.72 -27.66 -2.12
CA LYS A 351 -6.51 -28.89 -2.34
C LYS A 351 -5.95 -30.10 -1.57
N THR A 352 -4.64 -30.14 -1.34
CA THR A 352 -3.99 -31.22 -0.57
C THR A 352 -3.43 -30.77 0.78
N CYS A 353 -3.46 -29.46 1.07
CA CYS A 353 -2.92 -28.81 2.25
C CYS A 353 -1.43 -29.09 2.47
N LYS A 354 -0.66 -29.12 1.38
CA LYS A 354 0.78 -29.40 1.36
C LYS A 354 1.53 -28.41 0.48
N PRO A 355 2.83 -28.16 0.77
CA PRO A 355 3.68 -27.39 -0.12
C PRO A 355 3.66 -27.94 -1.56
N GLN A 356 3.62 -27.03 -2.53
CA GLN A 356 3.84 -27.30 -3.95
C GLN A 356 5.21 -27.98 -4.15
N SER A 357 5.35 -28.80 -5.19
CA SER A 357 6.60 -29.52 -5.43
C SER A 357 7.76 -28.56 -5.73
N ALA A 358 8.98 -29.01 -5.44
CA ALA A 358 10.16 -28.20 -5.68
C ALA A 358 10.31 -27.92 -7.19
N GLY A 359 10.75 -26.72 -7.57
CA GLY A 359 10.80 -26.32 -8.98
C GLY A 359 9.51 -25.74 -9.56
N THR A 360 8.40 -25.73 -8.80
CA THR A 360 7.21 -24.96 -9.16
C THR A 360 7.53 -23.46 -9.12
N GLU A 361 7.43 -22.72 -10.23
CA GLU A 361 7.67 -21.27 -10.25
C GLU A 361 6.55 -20.56 -9.46
N CYS A 362 6.92 -19.84 -8.40
CA CYS A 362 5.98 -19.09 -7.57
C CYS A 362 6.07 -17.58 -7.80
N ARG A 363 7.23 -17.09 -8.28
CA ARG A 363 7.36 -15.72 -8.76
C ARG A 363 8.25 -15.67 -10.01
N SER A 364 7.71 -15.12 -11.10
CA SER A 364 8.50 -14.78 -12.29
C SER A 364 9.34 -13.52 -12.06
N ALA A 365 10.45 -13.41 -12.79
CA ALA A 365 11.21 -12.16 -12.87
C ALA A 365 10.41 -11.09 -13.62
N ASP A 366 10.30 -9.89 -13.07
CA ASP A 366 9.57 -8.77 -13.71
C ASP A 366 10.38 -8.13 -14.84
N HIS A 367 11.68 -7.92 -14.61
CA HIS A 367 12.55 -7.02 -15.38
C HIS A 367 13.96 -7.60 -15.56
N GLU A 368 14.79 -7.00 -16.41
CA GLU A 368 16.13 -7.52 -16.76
C GLU A 368 17.13 -7.62 -15.59
N CYS A 369 16.87 -6.94 -14.46
CA CYS A 369 17.68 -6.99 -13.24
C CYS A 369 17.09 -7.86 -12.13
N ASP A 370 15.93 -8.46 -12.35
CA ASP A 370 15.22 -9.34 -11.43
C ASP A 370 15.58 -10.82 -11.70
N LEU A 371 15.22 -11.72 -10.79
CA LEU A 371 15.36 -13.18 -10.93
C LEU A 371 14.02 -13.87 -10.57
N PRO A 372 13.75 -15.09 -11.04
CA PRO A 372 12.58 -15.86 -10.61
C PRO A 372 12.85 -16.62 -9.30
N GLU A 373 11.80 -16.92 -8.54
CA GLU A 373 11.86 -17.87 -7.43
C GLU A 373 10.86 -19.03 -7.58
N TYR A 374 11.27 -20.15 -7.00
CA TYR A 374 10.65 -21.45 -7.13
C TYR A 374 10.34 -22.02 -5.74
N CYS A 375 9.23 -22.75 -5.63
CA CYS A 375 8.88 -23.48 -4.43
C CYS A 375 9.99 -24.48 -4.06
N THR A 376 10.17 -24.68 -2.76
CA THR A 376 11.26 -25.51 -2.20
C THR A 376 10.83 -26.93 -1.86
N GLY A 377 9.55 -27.29 -2.09
CA GLY A 377 8.94 -28.53 -1.59
C GLY A 377 8.75 -28.59 -0.06
N GLN A 378 9.17 -27.55 0.68
CA GLN A 378 9.23 -27.54 2.15
C GLN A 378 8.58 -26.30 2.79
N SER A 379 8.21 -25.31 2.00
CA SER A 379 7.66 -24.02 2.44
C SER A 379 6.38 -23.71 1.68
N GLU A 380 5.36 -23.24 2.40
CA GLU A 380 4.10 -22.76 1.82
C GLU A 380 4.21 -21.36 1.19
N TYR A 381 5.20 -20.59 1.64
CA TYR A 381 5.57 -19.32 1.04
C TYR A 381 6.62 -19.54 -0.04
N CYS A 382 6.51 -18.77 -1.13
CA CYS A 382 7.61 -18.53 -2.06
C CYS A 382 8.87 -18.06 -1.29
N PRO A 383 10.09 -18.31 -1.80
CA PRO A 383 11.30 -17.74 -1.23
C PRO A 383 11.29 -16.19 -1.20
N ASN A 384 12.27 -15.58 -0.53
CA ASN A 384 12.37 -14.13 -0.52
C ASN A 384 12.79 -13.63 -1.91
N ASP A 385 12.17 -12.57 -2.42
CA ASP A 385 12.57 -12.03 -3.72
C ASP A 385 14.05 -11.61 -3.73
N VAL A 386 14.78 -12.16 -4.69
CA VAL A 386 16.19 -11.91 -4.97
C VAL A 386 16.35 -11.44 -6.41
N TYR A 387 17.37 -10.64 -6.63
CA TYR A 387 17.60 -9.93 -7.89
C TYR A 387 19.09 -9.98 -8.25
N LYS A 388 19.46 -9.55 -9.46
CA LYS A 388 20.87 -9.48 -9.89
C LYS A 388 21.64 -8.49 -9.03
N ILE A 389 22.89 -8.82 -8.71
CA ILE A 389 23.73 -8.02 -7.82
C ILE A 389 23.90 -6.57 -8.29
N ASP A 390 23.99 -5.64 -7.33
CA ASP A 390 24.10 -4.21 -7.62
C ASP A 390 25.36 -3.88 -8.47
N GLY A 391 25.17 -2.98 -9.42
CA GLY A 391 26.22 -2.58 -10.37
C GLY A 391 26.38 -3.51 -11.58
N GLU A 392 25.56 -4.56 -11.72
CA GLU A 392 25.49 -5.36 -12.96
C GLU A 392 24.95 -4.52 -14.13
N VAL A 393 25.38 -4.81 -15.36
CA VAL A 393 25.12 -3.91 -16.50
C VAL A 393 23.75 -4.17 -17.12
N CYS A 394 22.93 -3.13 -17.30
CA CYS A 394 21.56 -3.24 -17.81
C CYS A 394 21.22 -2.18 -18.87
N ASN A 395 20.07 -2.32 -19.53
CA ASN A 395 19.52 -1.42 -20.54
C ASN A 395 20.56 -1.05 -21.62
N MET A 396 21.22 -2.09 -22.16
CA MET A 396 22.30 -2.01 -23.16
C MET A 396 23.49 -1.13 -22.74
N GLY A 397 23.87 -1.14 -21.46
CA GLY A 397 25.01 -0.39 -20.94
C GLY A 397 24.73 1.08 -20.64
N ARG A 398 23.44 1.47 -20.62
CA ARG A 398 22.98 2.83 -20.31
C ARG A 398 22.71 3.05 -18.82
N ALA A 399 22.42 1.98 -18.07
CA ALA A 399 22.25 1.98 -16.62
C ALA A 399 22.88 0.73 -16.00
N PHE A 400 22.75 0.60 -14.69
CA PHE A 400 23.19 -0.56 -13.92
C PHE A 400 22.06 -1.04 -13.00
N CYS A 401 22.04 -2.33 -12.69
CA CYS A 401 21.12 -2.91 -11.72
C CYS A 401 21.36 -2.30 -10.35
N TYR A 402 20.30 -1.87 -9.67
CA TYR A 402 20.34 -1.52 -8.26
C TYR A 402 19.00 -1.90 -7.61
N GLN A 403 19.06 -2.71 -6.55
CA GLN A 403 17.87 -3.24 -5.85
C GLN A 403 16.82 -3.86 -6.81
N GLY A 404 17.30 -4.61 -7.82
CA GLY A 404 16.48 -5.26 -8.84
C GLY A 404 15.90 -4.34 -9.92
N SER A 405 16.06 -3.02 -9.78
CA SER A 405 15.64 -2.05 -10.79
C SER A 405 16.75 -1.75 -11.80
N CYS A 406 16.34 -1.49 -13.05
CA CYS A 406 17.17 -0.84 -14.06
C CYS A 406 16.46 0.42 -14.56
N ARG A 407 17.05 1.61 -14.37
CA ARG A 407 16.50 2.87 -14.88
C ARG A 407 17.59 3.85 -15.30
N THR A 408 17.40 4.51 -16.43
CA THR A 408 18.16 5.71 -16.81
C THR A 408 17.37 6.98 -16.44
N HIS A 409 18.04 8.14 -16.48
CA HIS A 409 17.38 9.45 -16.41
C HIS A 409 16.25 9.63 -17.43
N ASN A 410 16.38 9.03 -18.63
CA ASN A 410 15.32 9.07 -19.64
C ASN A 410 14.10 8.25 -19.22
N ASP A 411 14.32 7.05 -18.67
CA ASP A 411 13.22 6.16 -18.27
C ASP A 411 12.45 6.74 -17.08
N GLN A 412 13.15 7.43 -16.16
CA GLN A 412 12.52 8.17 -15.07
C GLN A 412 11.79 9.43 -15.56
N CYS A 413 12.33 10.17 -16.54
CA CYS A 413 11.59 11.27 -17.17
C CYS A 413 10.33 10.80 -17.89
N LYS A 414 10.33 9.58 -18.47
CA LYS A 414 9.11 8.97 -19.05
C LYS A 414 8.08 8.56 -18.02
N LEU A 415 8.53 8.11 -16.85
CA LEU A 415 7.63 7.81 -15.74
C LEU A 415 6.92 9.07 -15.25
N LEU A 416 7.64 10.19 -15.11
CA LEU A 416 7.08 11.46 -14.65
C LEU A 416 6.20 12.18 -15.69
N TRP A 417 6.56 12.14 -16.98
CA TRP A 417 6.01 13.03 -18.02
C TRP A 417 5.51 12.30 -19.28
N GLY A 418 5.26 11.00 -19.17
CA GLY A 418 4.78 10.18 -20.28
C GLY A 418 5.79 9.92 -21.39
N PRO A 419 5.34 9.32 -22.52
CA PRO A 419 6.23 8.75 -23.53
C PRO A 419 7.23 9.71 -24.21
N SER A 420 6.96 11.03 -24.22
CA SER A 420 7.89 12.03 -24.76
C SER A 420 8.97 12.46 -23.77
N GLY A 421 8.83 12.10 -22.49
CA GLY A 421 9.78 12.37 -21.42
C GLY A 421 11.20 11.94 -21.78
N SER A 422 12.15 12.85 -21.60
CA SER A 422 13.57 12.63 -21.85
C SER A 422 14.42 13.50 -20.94
N SER A 423 15.64 13.08 -20.60
CA SER A 423 16.55 13.88 -19.77
C SER A 423 17.01 15.12 -20.52
N SER A 424 16.94 16.27 -19.85
CA SER A 424 17.57 17.52 -20.29
C SER A 424 19.09 17.40 -20.39
N ALA A 425 19.70 18.39 -21.06
CA ALA A 425 21.14 18.52 -21.16
C ALA A 425 21.80 18.94 -19.84
N GLY A 426 23.12 18.67 -19.72
CA GLY A 426 23.96 18.95 -18.56
C GLY A 426 23.76 20.30 -17.86
N PRO A 427 23.63 21.44 -18.59
CA PRO A 427 23.41 22.76 -17.96
C PRO A 427 22.19 22.86 -17.06
N CYS A 428 21.16 22.02 -17.24
CA CYS A 428 20.04 21.96 -16.29
C CYS A 428 20.47 21.36 -14.94
N TYR A 429 21.24 20.28 -14.97
CA TYR A 429 21.74 19.62 -13.76
C TYR A 429 22.75 20.47 -13.00
N GLU A 430 23.46 21.42 -13.65
CA GLU A 430 24.32 22.40 -12.95
C GLU A 430 23.53 23.21 -11.90
N MET A 431 22.21 23.43 -12.10
CA MET A 431 21.34 24.06 -11.10
C MET A 431 21.23 23.25 -9.79
N ASN A 432 21.52 21.94 -9.81
CA ASN A 432 21.49 21.11 -8.60
C ASN A 432 22.57 21.49 -7.57
N SER A 433 23.62 22.19 -8.01
CA SER A 433 24.62 22.82 -7.15
C SER A 433 24.10 24.05 -6.38
N GLN A 434 22.87 24.52 -6.61
CA GLN A 434 22.30 25.69 -5.94
C GLN A 434 21.62 25.33 -4.61
N GLY A 435 20.95 24.18 -4.52
CA GLY A 435 20.16 23.80 -3.34
C GLY A 435 18.86 24.60 -3.22
N THR A 436 18.03 24.57 -4.28
CA THR A 436 16.75 25.30 -4.36
C THR A 436 15.66 24.42 -4.97
N LYS A 437 14.43 24.96 -5.06
CA LYS A 437 13.32 24.33 -5.80
C LYS A 437 13.60 24.10 -7.30
N HIS A 438 14.61 24.77 -7.87
CA HIS A 438 15.01 24.64 -9.28
C HIS A 438 16.23 23.71 -9.47
N GLY A 439 16.77 23.15 -8.38
CA GLY A 439 17.86 22.18 -8.43
C GLY A 439 18.45 21.92 -7.04
N ASN A 440 18.49 20.65 -6.65
CA ASN A 440 18.93 20.16 -5.34
C ASN A 440 19.37 18.69 -5.40
N CYS A 441 19.84 18.14 -4.29
CA CYS A 441 20.10 16.71 -4.05
C CYS A 441 19.10 16.11 -3.04
N GLY A 442 17.84 16.56 -3.08
CA GLY A 442 16.78 16.15 -2.16
C GLY A 442 16.05 17.34 -1.52
N TYR A 443 14.80 17.11 -1.13
CA TYR A 443 13.94 18.05 -0.42
C TYR A 443 13.49 17.41 0.91
N ASN A 444 13.81 18.05 2.04
CA ASN A 444 13.39 17.60 3.36
C ASN A 444 11.99 18.15 3.66
N ARG A 445 10.98 17.29 3.56
CA ARG A 445 9.56 17.63 3.76
C ARG A 445 9.23 18.09 5.18
N ILE A 446 10.00 17.67 6.19
CA ILE A 446 9.73 17.96 7.61
C ILE A 446 10.05 19.42 7.98
N ASN A 447 11.07 20.01 7.35
CA ASN A 447 11.51 21.39 7.61
C ASN A 447 11.51 22.29 6.36
N SER A 448 10.99 21.79 5.24
CA SER A 448 10.89 22.48 3.94
C SER A 448 12.22 23.00 3.38
N THR A 449 13.34 22.32 3.65
CA THR A 449 14.68 22.70 3.16
C THR A 449 15.16 21.87 1.96
N TYR A 450 15.99 22.49 1.12
CA TYR A 450 16.60 21.87 -0.07
C TYR A 450 18.07 21.51 0.20
N ILE A 451 18.48 20.31 -0.17
CA ILE A 451 19.86 19.85 -0.03
C ILE A 451 20.66 20.32 -1.25
N LYS A 452 21.82 20.96 -1.06
CA LYS A 452 22.73 21.33 -2.16
C LYS A 452 23.55 20.11 -2.61
N CYS A 453 23.68 19.89 -3.92
CA CYS A 453 24.63 18.89 -4.45
C CYS A 453 26.08 19.40 -4.43
N ASP A 454 27.01 18.47 -4.20
CA ASP A 454 28.40 18.63 -4.64
C ASP A 454 28.52 18.54 -6.16
N ASN A 455 29.59 19.10 -6.73
CA ASN A 455 29.79 19.16 -8.18
C ASN A 455 29.87 17.77 -8.85
N GLU A 456 30.38 16.74 -8.16
CA GLU A 456 30.39 15.34 -8.68
C GLU A 456 29.00 14.68 -8.65
N ASN A 457 28.07 15.21 -7.86
CA ASN A 457 26.77 14.60 -7.57
C ASN A 457 25.61 15.24 -8.36
N ILE A 458 25.87 16.27 -9.17
CA ILE A 458 24.81 17.03 -9.86
C ILE A 458 23.90 16.19 -10.76
N LEU A 459 24.43 15.15 -11.41
CA LEU A 459 23.66 14.20 -12.24
C LEU A 459 22.88 13.16 -11.42
N CYS A 460 23.03 13.14 -10.10
CA CYS A 460 22.30 12.25 -9.19
C CYS A 460 21.32 12.99 -8.27
N GLY A 461 21.24 14.32 -8.34
CA GLY A 461 20.23 15.11 -7.64
C GLY A 461 18.87 15.10 -8.36
N MET A 462 18.16 16.23 -8.24
CA MET A 462 16.91 16.52 -8.95
C MET A 462 17.03 16.25 -10.45
N LEU A 463 16.06 15.51 -10.98
CA LEU A 463 15.95 15.16 -12.38
C LEU A 463 15.49 16.37 -13.19
N HIS A 464 16.09 16.55 -14.37
CA HIS A 464 15.70 17.60 -15.32
C HIS A 464 15.24 16.97 -16.62
N CYS A 465 14.02 17.29 -17.05
CA CYS A 465 13.36 16.65 -18.17
C CYS A 465 12.93 17.64 -19.27
N GLN A 466 12.81 17.10 -20.49
CA GLN A 466 12.19 17.71 -21.67
C GLN A 466 11.06 16.80 -22.16
N HIS A 467 9.92 17.42 -22.48
CA HIS A 467 8.68 16.76 -22.89
C HIS A 467 7.76 17.81 -23.58
N LEU A 468 6.66 17.39 -24.19
CA LEU A 468 5.77 18.19 -25.04
C LEU A 468 4.67 18.98 -24.30
N ASN A 469 4.88 19.29 -23.01
CA ASN A 469 3.94 19.98 -22.09
C ASN A 469 2.76 19.11 -21.61
N GLU A 470 2.96 17.79 -21.55
CA GLU A 470 2.17 16.86 -20.75
C GLU A 470 2.08 17.30 -19.28
N ARG A 471 1.06 16.80 -18.57
CA ARG A 471 0.96 16.90 -17.11
C ARG A 471 1.90 15.91 -16.43
N LEU A 472 1.98 15.98 -15.11
CA LEU A 472 2.67 14.98 -14.30
C LEU A 472 1.88 13.66 -14.37
N GLU A 473 2.48 12.61 -14.92
CA GLU A 473 1.92 11.24 -14.98
C GLU A 473 2.30 10.41 -13.75
N PHE A 474 3.36 10.75 -13.01
CA PHE A 474 3.71 10.07 -11.76
C PHE A 474 3.93 11.09 -10.65
N GLY A 475 3.05 11.02 -9.66
CA GLY A 475 2.85 12.02 -8.63
C GLY A 475 1.56 12.81 -8.80
N MET A 476 0.81 13.03 -7.72
CA MET A 476 -0.31 13.95 -7.73
C MET A 476 0.16 15.36 -8.08
N GLU A 477 -0.17 15.83 -9.29
CA GLU A 477 0.14 17.19 -9.75
C GLU A 477 -0.35 18.28 -8.76
N SER A 478 -1.48 18.04 -8.10
CA SER A 478 -2.10 18.94 -7.10
C SER A 478 -1.30 19.13 -5.81
N VAL A 479 -0.38 18.22 -5.46
CA VAL A 479 0.48 18.30 -4.26
C VAL A 479 1.98 18.21 -4.59
N ALA A 480 2.34 18.05 -5.86
CA ALA A 480 3.72 18.04 -6.33
C ALA A 480 4.25 19.48 -6.53
N ILE A 481 5.50 19.74 -6.14
CA ILE A 481 6.12 21.05 -6.39
C ILE A 481 6.77 21.01 -7.78
N LEU A 482 6.07 21.56 -8.78
CA LEU A 482 6.60 21.66 -10.15
C LEU A 482 7.52 22.87 -10.34
N SER A 483 8.62 22.65 -11.05
CA SER A 483 9.60 23.66 -11.43
C SER A 483 9.88 23.61 -12.92
N HIS A 484 9.94 24.80 -13.55
CA HIS A 484 10.39 24.95 -14.93
C HIS A 484 11.36 26.13 -15.05
N SER A 485 12.36 25.98 -15.93
CA SER A 485 13.23 27.08 -16.36
C SER A 485 13.69 26.84 -17.81
N PHE A 486 14.23 27.90 -18.43
CA PHE A 486 14.80 27.85 -19.77
C PHE A 486 16.20 28.44 -19.74
N LEU A 487 17.20 27.64 -20.13
CA LEU A 487 18.59 28.08 -20.23
C LEU A 487 18.92 28.40 -21.68
N ASN A 488 19.46 29.60 -21.94
CA ASN A 488 19.89 30.00 -23.28
C ASN A 488 21.31 29.51 -23.55
N HIS A 489 21.48 28.55 -24.45
CA HIS A 489 22.77 27.98 -24.82
C HIS A 489 23.10 28.28 -26.29
N GLY A 490 23.54 29.52 -26.52
CA GLY A 490 23.88 30.05 -27.85
C GLY A 490 22.64 30.32 -28.70
N VAL A 491 22.29 29.39 -29.58
CA VAL A 491 21.13 29.50 -30.51
C VAL A 491 19.99 28.56 -30.10
N LYS A 492 20.18 27.73 -29.07
CA LYS A 492 19.16 26.80 -28.57
C LYS A 492 18.73 27.17 -27.15
N MET A 493 17.42 27.31 -26.98
CA MET A 493 16.77 27.29 -25.67
C MET A 493 16.72 25.84 -25.16
N ILE A 494 17.24 25.59 -23.97
CA ILE A 494 17.20 24.29 -23.29
C ILE A 494 16.10 24.38 -22.23
N ALA A 495 15.07 23.53 -22.33
CA ALA A 495 14.09 23.37 -21.28
C ALA A 495 14.67 22.53 -20.13
N CYS A 496 14.44 22.98 -18.90
CA CYS A 496 14.72 22.25 -17.66
C CYS A 496 13.42 22.18 -16.87
N ARG A 497 12.88 20.98 -16.64
CA ARG A 497 11.63 20.78 -15.87
C ARG A 497 11.80 19.66 -14.87
N SER A 498 11.24 19.86 -13.68
CA SER A 498 11.40 18.98 -12.53
C SER A 498 10.12 18.95 -11.71
N ALA A 499 9.90 17.83 -11.02
CA ALA A 499 8.88 17.66 -10.01
C ALA A 499 9.54 17.34 -8.66
N ILE A 500 8.77 17.49 -7.58
CA ILE A 500 9.07 17.04 -6.22
C ILE A 500 7.75 16.44 -5.74
N VAL A 501 7.72 15.12 -5.52
CA VAL A 501 6.47 14.36 -5.37
C VAL A 501 6.38 13.73 -3.97
N ASP A 502 5.28 13.98 -3.25
CA ASP A 502 5.07 13.46 -1.90
C ASP A 502 4.67 11.98 -1.91
N LEU A 503 5.63 11.11 -1.56
CA LEU A 503 5.49 9.65 -1.47
C LEU A 503 5.46 9.17 -0.01
N GLY A 504 5.29 10.09 0.94
CA GLY A 504 5.61 9.84 2.34
C GLY A 504 7.07 10.19 2.67
N LEU A 505 7.47 9.98 3.93
CA LEU A 505 8.82 10.33 4.43
C LEU A 505 9.87 9.23 4.23
N ASN A 506 9.45 7.98 4.05
CA ASN A 506 10.36 6.84 3.94
C ASN A 506 10.93 6.68 2.53
N GLU A 507 10.43 7.45 1.56
CA GLU A 507 10.57 7.14 0.15
C GLU A 507 11.40 8.12 -0.67
N VAL A 508 12.05 7.55 -1.69
CA VAL A 508 12.86 8.30 -2.65
C VAL A 508 11.93 9.03 -3.62
N ASP A 509 11.97 10.36 -3.59
CA ASP A 509 11.19 11.22 -4.47
C ASP A 509 11.49 10.89 -5.95
N PRO A 510 10.49 10.49 -6.76
CA PRO A 510 10.66 10.10 -8.15
C PRO A 510 11.08 11.28 -9.05
N GLY A 511 11.01 12.51 -8.55
CA GLY A 511 11.60 13.71 -9.16
C GLY A 511 13.12 13.80 -9.04
N LEU A 512 13.78 12.86 -8.38
CA LEU A 512 15.24 12.71 -8.34
C LEU A 512 15.72 11.75 -9.45
N ALA A 513 17.01 11.82 -9.80
CA ALA A 513 17.63 10.78 -10.62
C ALA A 513 17.58 9.43 -9.87
N PRO A 514 17.17 8.33 -10.54
CA PRO A 514 17.00 7.05 -9.86
C PRO A 514 18.36 6.40 -9.58
N ASP A 515 18.44 5.65 -8.48
CA ASP A 515 19.62 4.84 -8.20
C ASP A 515 19.82 3.77 -9.29
N GLY A 516 21.10 3.45 -9.58
CA GLY A 516 21.50 2.66 -10.75
C GLY A 516 21.67 3.46 -12.05
N ALA A 517 21.19 4.71 -12.12
CA ALA A 517 21.40 5.58 -13.29
C ALA A 517 22.88 5.95 -13.48
N LYS A 518 23.34 5.97 -14.72
CA LYS A 518 24.75 6.20 -15.09
C LYS A 518 25.11 7.69 -15.01
N CYS A 519 25.94 8.05 -14.04
CA CYS A 519 26.39 9.44 -13.82
C CYS A 519 27.79 9.74 -14.39
N ALA A 520 28.65 8.73 -14.51
CA ALA A 520 29.96 8.83 -15.17
C ALA A 520 30.43 7.46 -15.68
N PRO A 521 31.52 7.35 -16.47
CA PRO A 521 32.14 6.07 -16.80
C PRO A 521 32.52 5.30 -15.51
N GLY A 522 32.00 4.09 -15.33
CA GLY A 522 32.24 3.27 -14.14
C GLY A 522 31.57 3.76 -12.84
N LYS A 523 30.70 4.77 -12.90
CA LYS A 523 29.94 5.27 -11.75
C LYS A 523 28.42 5.25 -11.99
N MET A 524 27.66 5.01 -10.93
CA MET A 524 26.19 5.08 -10.91
C MET A 524 25.69 5.93 -9.74
N CYS A 525 24.47 6.43 -9.86
CA CYS A 525 23.78 7.11 -8.77
C CYS A 525 23.40 6.10 -7.68
N VAL A 526 23.71 6.42 -6.42
CA VAL A 526 23.25 5.74 -5.21
C VAL A 526 23.02 6.79 -4.13
N ASN A 527 21.82 6.86 -3.54
CA ASN A 527 21.43 7.86 -2.52
C ASN A 527 21.87 9.28 -2.92
N GLN A 528 21.51 9.69 -4.14
CA GLN A 528 21.80 10.99 -4.76
C GLN A 528 23.31 11.32 -4.92
N LYS A 529 24.20 10.31 -4.86
CA LYS A 529 25.65 10.47 -5.04
C LYS A 529 26.17 9.65 -6.21
N CYS A 530 27.15 10.19 -6.94
CA CYS A 530 27.76 9.53 -8.09
C CYS A 530 28.92 8.62 -7.63
N MET A 531 28.60 7.35 -7.36
CA MET A 531 29.50 6.38 -6.71
C MET A 531 30.14 5.40 -7.70
N PRO A 532 31.43 5.05 -7.56
CA PRO A 532 32.06 3.99 -8.33
C PRO A 532 31.41 2.63 -8.08
N ILE A 533 31.14 1.87 -9.14
CA ILE A 533 30.49 0.55 -9.05
C ILE A 533 31.31 -0.41 -8.16
N GLU A 534 32.64 -0.38 -8.32
CA GLU A 534 33.55 -1.25 -7.57
C GLU A 534 33.48 -1.01 -6.06
N SER A 535 33.27 0.23 -5.60
CA SER A 535 33.14 0.50 -4.17
C SER A 535 31.88 -0.13 -3.57
N LEU A 536 30.79 -0.17 -4.34
CA LEU A 536 29.50 -0.71 -3.90
C LEU A 536 29.57 -2.23 -3.72
N ARG A 537 30.23 -2.93 -4.65
CA ARG A 537 30.53 -4.38 -4.61
C ARG A 537 31.43 -4.82 -3.46
N ILE A 538 32.13 -3.88 -2.81
CA ILE A 538 32.97 -4.14 -1.63
C ILE A 538 32.18 -3.91 -0.31
N THR A 539 31.24 -2.97 -0.31
CA THR A 539 30.61 -2.45 0.93
C THR A 539 29.46 -3.27 1.52
N LYS A 540 28.80 -4.19 0.78
CA LYS A 540 27.75 -5.05 1.33
C LYS A 540 28.35 -6.20 2.17
N ASN A 541 28.92 -5.86 3.32
CA ASN A 541 29.57 -6.81 4.22
C ASN A 541 28.89 -6.90 5.59
N GLY A 542 27.91 -7.82 5.70
CA GLY A 542 27.28 -8.23 6.95
C GLY A 542 28.19 -9.10 7.84
N GLY A 543 29.38 -8.61 8.19
CA GLY A 543 30.13 -9.14 9.34
C GLY A 543 31.10 -10.31 9.10
N ARG A 544 31.74 -10.46 7.94
CA ARG A 544 33.08 -11.08 7.78
C ARG A 544 33.67 -10.82 6.39
N GLY A 545 34.84 -10.18 6.34
CA GLY A 545 35.38 -9.59 5.12
C GLY A 545 35.63 -10.56 3.96
N GLY A 546 34.88 -10.34 2.89
CA GLY A 546 35.10 -10.84 1.53
C GLY A 546 34.28 -10.00 0.56
N VAL A 547 34.75 -9.77 -0.68
CA VAL A 547 33.98 -9.02 -1.69
C VAL A 547 32.68 -9.78 -1.99
N SER A 548 31.57 -9.11 -2.29
CA SER A 548 30.32 -9.79 -2.70
C SER A 548 30.43 -10.29 -4.15
N VAL A 549 31.42 -11.14 -4.42
CA VAL A 549 31.67 -11.81 -5.70
C VAL A 549 31.30 -13.27 -5.52
N CYS A 550 30.27 -13.70 -6.25
CA CYS A 550 29.82 -15.08 -6.23
C CYS A 550 30.95 -16.06 -6.63
N PRO A 551 30.99 -17.27 -6.04
CA PRO A 551 32.08 -18.22 -6.23
C PRO A 551 32.29 -18.54 -7.72
N ASN A 552 33.55 -18.50 -8.16
CA ASN A 552 33.97 -18.80 -9.53
C ASN A 552 33.21 -18.00 -10.63
N ASN A 553 32.66 -16.83 -10.31
CA ASN A 553 31.74 -16.07 -11.18
C ASN A 553 30.60 -16.96 -11.74
N CYS A 554 30.04 -17.82 -10.87
CA CYS A 554 28.99 -18.78 -11.20
C CYS A 554 29.33 -19.68 -12.40
N GLY A 555 30.61 -19.98 -12.62
CA GLY A 555 31.09 -20.88 -13.67
C GLY A 555 30.81 -20.42 -15.10
N GLY A 556 30.27 -19.21 -15.30
CA GLY A 556 29.64 -18.79 -16.56
C GLY A 556 28.26 -19.41 -16.83
N ASN A 557 27.72 -20.23 -15.92
CA ASN A 557 26.46 -20.96 -16.05
C ASN A 557 25.37 -20.44 -15.10
N GLY A 558 25.47 -19.19 -14.65
CA GLY A 558 24.53 -18.55 -13.73
C GLY A 558 24.84 -17.08 -13.53
N VAL A 559 24.02 -16.41 -12.71
CA VAL A 559 24.12 -14.98 -12.40
C VAL A 559 24.28 -14.79 -10.89
N CYS A 560 25.06 -13.79 -10.49
CA CYS A 560 25.25 -13.47 -9.07
C CYS A 560 24.04 -12.72 -8.51
N ASN A 561 23.44 -13.22 -7.44
CA ASN A 561 22.25 -12.65 -6.82
C ASN A 561 22.59 -11.57 -5.76
N SER A 562 21.55 -10.91 -5.26
CA SER A 562 21.62 -9.80 -4.31
C SER A 562 22.16 -10.15 -2.92
N LEU A 563 22.32 -11.45 -2.62
CA LEU A 563 22.87 -11.99 -1.38
C LEU A 563 24.31 -12.53 -1.54
N GLY A 564 24.85 -12.56 -2.77
CA GLY A 564 26.19 -13.05 -3.07
C GLY A 564 26.27 -14.56 -3.37
N HIS A 565 25.13 -15.21 -3.64
CA HIS A 565 25.08 -16.60 -4.11
C HIS A 565 24.73 -16.69 -5.60
N CYS A 566 25.05 -17.82 -6.22
CA CYS A 566 24.75 -18.03 -7.64
C CYS A 566 23.30 -18.49 -7.85
N HIS A 567 22.61 -17.83 -8.78
CA HIS A 567 21.40 -18.33 -9.40
C HIS A 567 21.78 -19.01 -10.73
N CYS A 568 21.77 -20.34 -10.74
CA CYS A 568 22.26 -21.17 -11.83
C CYS A 568 21.21 -21.38 -12.92
N ASN A 569 21.68 -21.48 -14.16
CA ASN A 569 20.86 -21.92 -15.30
C ASN A 569 20.41 -23.38 -15.09
N LYS A 570 19.25 -23.74 -15.67
CA LYS A 570 18.77 -25.12 -15.74
C LYS A 570 19.85 -26.05 -16.33
N GLY A 571 19.97 -27.24 -15.77
CA GLY A 571 21.09 -28.15 -16.05
C GLY A 571 22.33 -27.97 -15.15
N PHE A 572 22.43 -26.92 -14.32
CA PHE A 572 23.53 -26.70 -13.37
C PHE A 572 23.03 -26.51 -11.93
N ARG A 573 23.89 -26.69 -10.91
CA ARG A 573 23.51 -26.52 -9.49
C ARG A 573 24.35 -25.52 -8.69
N PRO A 574 23.77 -24.87 -7.67
CA PRO A 574 24.52 -24.15 -6.63
C PRO A 574 25.57 -25.03 -5.91
N PRO A 575 26.61 -24.43 -5.28
CA PRO A 575 26.77 -22.99 -5.03
C PRO A 575 27.46 -22.20 -6.15
N ASP A 576 28.09 -22.86 -7.13
CA ASP A 576 28.99 -22.21 -8.12
C ASP A 576 28.67 -22.52 -9.59
N CYS A 577 27.60 -23.28 -9.87
CA CYS A 577 27.17 -23.70 -11.20
C CYS A 577 28.23 -24.43 -12.05
N LEU A 578 29.22 -25.07 -11.42
CA LEU A 578 30.21 -25.91 -12.11
C LEU A 578 29.78 -27.38 -12.28
N GLN A 579 28.73 -27.83 -11.57
CA GLN A 579 28.24 -29.21 -11.61
C GLN A 579 26.81 -29.29 -12.15
N PRO A 580 26.40 -30.43 -12.76
CA PRO A 580 25.03 -30.61 -13.24
C PRO A 580 23.97 -30.57 -12.13
N GLY A 581 22.75 -30.11 -12.47
CA GLY A 581 21.58 -30.17 -11.59
C GLY A 581 20.42 -29.26 -12.03
N PHE A 582 19.56 -28.91 -11.08
CA PHE A 582 18.18 -28.43 -11.34
C PHE A 582 18.01 -26.91 -11.52
N GLY A 583 19.10 -26.16 -11.73
CA GLY A 583 19.08 -24.69 -11.79
C GLY A 583 18.71 -24.02 -10.48
N GLY A 584 18.46 -22.70 -10.53
CA GLY A 584 18.03 -21.90 -9.38
C GLY A 584 19.15 -21.58 -8.40
N SER A 585 18.80 -21.22 -7.17
CA SER A 585 19.73 -20.75 -6.12
C SER A 585 19.36 -21.30 -4.74
N ASP A 586 20.34 -21.36 -3.84
CA ASP A 586 20.10 -21.69 -2.43
C ASP A 586 19.11 -20.72 -1.75
N ASP A 587 19.00 -19.49 -2.26
CA ASP A 587 18.03 -18.48 -1.79
C ASP A 587 16.68 -18.49 -2.53
N SER A 588 16.62 -19.02 -3.76
CA SER A 588 15.47 -18.90 -4.69
C SER A 588 14.77 -20.23 -4.99
N GLY A 589 15.20 -21.34 -4.39
CA GLY A 589 14.77 -22.69 -4.76
C GLY A 589 15.40 -23.19 -6.07
N PRO A 590 15.28 -24.50 -6.37
CA PRO A 590 15.71 -25.09 -7.64
C PRO A 590 14.74 -24.69 -8.75
N ALA A 591 15.20 -24.58 -10.00
CA ALA A 591 14.36 -24.18 -11.14
C ALA A 591 13.63 -25.38 -11.82
N GLU A 592 13.85 -26.60 -11.34
CA GLU A 592 13.31 -27.88 -11.82
C GLU A 592 13.07 -28.82 -10.63
N ASP A 593 12.13 -29.76 -10.76
CA ASP A 593 11.82 -30.72 -9.68
C ASP A 593 12.95 -31.75 -9.53
N PRO A 594 13.52 -31.95 -8.32
CA PRO A 594 14.61 -32.90 -8.09
C PRO A 594 14.18 -34.38 -7.94
N ASN A 595 12.91 -34.73 -8.19
CA ASN A 595 12.33 -36.07 -7.92
C ASN A 595 11.88 -36.82 -9.18
#